data_AF-A0A3M1QN17-F1
#
_entry.id   AF-A0A3M1QN17-F1
#
_cell.length_a   1.000
_cell.length_b   1.000
_cell.length_c   1.000
_cell.angle_alpha   90.00
_cell.angle_beta   90.00
_cell.angle_gamma   90.00
#
_symmetry.space_group_name_H-M   'P 1'
#
loop_
_entity.id
_entity.type
_entity.pdbx_description
1 polymer ?
#
loop_
_entity_poly.entity_id
_entity_poly.type
_entity_poly.pdbx_seq_one_letter_code
_entity_poly.pdbx_strand_id
1 'polypeptide(L)'
;AVGAPSLVVDPRRRRIVAAGRPIHLPPAEFAFYLWFVWQRLEGRDPIPSPNEGAPEAGYASHFLAAYRSLRGPLADLERTERALVGGMTKDYFMQRRARLRRRLEAALGEAAETYHVAALGRRPNTRYALTLDRAAIRFAAAPEAP
;
A
#
# COMPACT_ATOMS: atom_id res chain seq x y z
N ALA A 1 11.48 -21.68 -11.27
CA ALA A 1 10.13 -21.19 -11.61
C ALA A 1 9.55 -20.47 -10.40
N VAL A 2 9.17 -19.20 -10.54
CA VAL A 2 8.40 -18.51 -9.49
C VAL A 2 6.96 -19.03 -9.62
N GLY A 3 6.37 -19.52 -8.53
CA GLY A 3 4.99 -20.01 -8.53
C GLY A 3 3.98 -18.91 -8.88
N ALA A 4 2.70 -19.27 -9.05
CA ALA A 4 1.65 -18.30 -9.35
C ALA A 4 1.67 -17.12 -8.34
N PRO A 5 1.51 -15.87 -8.82
CA PRO A 5 1.60 -14.71 -7.95
C PRO A 5 0.50 -14.76 -6.90
N SER A 6 0.87 -14.52 -5.65
CA SER A 6 -0.04 -14.56 -4.49
C SER A 6 0.39 -13.54 -3.46
N LEU A 7 -0.58 -12.87 -2.83
CA LEU A 7 -0.37 -11.86 -1.82
C LEU A 7 -1.23 -12.16 -0.59
N VAL A 8 -0.58 -12.42 0.54
CA VAL A 8 -1.22 -12.48 1.85
C VAL A 8 -0.89 -11.23 2.62
N VAL A 9 -1.90 -10.51 3.10
CA VAL A 9 -1.74 -9.30 3.91
C VAL A 9 -2.04 -9.63 5.36
N ASP A 10 -1.07 -9.39 6.25
CA ASP A 10 -1.20 -9.54 7.72
C ASP A 10 -1.08 -8.16 8.39
N PRO A 11 -2.20 -7.44 8.60
CA PRO A 11 -2.19 -6.13 9.24
C PRO A 11 -1.68 -6.15 10.68
N ARG A 12 -1.93 -7.24 11.42
CA ARG A 12 -1.53 -7.37 12.84
C ARG A 12 -0.01 -7.41 12.97
N ARG A 13 0.66 -8.17 12.10
CA ARG A 13 2.13 -8.28 12.07
C ARG A 13 2.80 -7.24 11.17
N ARG A 14 2.03 -6.35 10.52
CA ARG A 14 2.51 -5.38 9.51
C ARG A 14 3.43 -6.03 8.49
N ARG A 15 2.95 -7.15 7.95
CA ARG A 15 3.72 -8.03 7.07
C ARG A 15 2.87 -8.43 5.87
N ILE A 16 3.50 -8.50 4.71
CA ILE A 16 2.92 -9.14 3.54
C ILE A 16 3.67 -10.43 3.25
N VAL A 17 3.03 -11.40 2.63
CA VAL A 17 3.67 -12.59 2.05
C VAL A 17 3.39 -12.58 0.57
N ALA A 18 4.43 -12.31 -0.24
CA ALA A 18 4.35 -12.20 -1.68
C ALA A 18 5.06 -13.40 -2.32
N ALA A 19 4.37 -14.18 -3.15
CA ALA A 19 4.87 -15.45 -3.69
C ALA A 19 5.50 -16.37 -2.62
N GLY A 20 4.87 -16.44 -1.45
CA GLY A 20 5.37 -17.22 -0.30
C GLY A 20 6.50 -16.56 0.49
N ARG A 21 7.04 -15.40 0.06
CA ARG A 21 8.14 -14.71 0.75
C ARG A 21 7.60 -13.63 1.71
N PRO A 22 7.88 -13.72 3.02
CA PRO A 22 7.46 -12.72 3.99
C PRO A 22 8.28 -11.42 3.87
N ILE A 23 7.60 -10.28 3.92
CA ILE A 23 8.19 -8.94 3.84
C ILE A 23 7.56 -8.07 4.93
N HIS A 24 8.38 -7.58 5.85
CA HIS A 24 7.96 -6.60 6.85
C HIS A 24 8.03 -5.20 6.25
N LEU A 25 6.94 -4.44 6.39
CA LEU A 25 6.88 -3.05 5.93
C LEU A 25 6.72 -2.15 7.16
N PRO A 26 7.41 -0.99 7.18
CA PRO A 26 7.12 0.01 8.20
C PRO A 26 5.68 0.52 8.09
N PRO A 27 5.12 1.10 9.17
CA PRO A 27 3.70 1.44 9.23
C PRO A 27 3.19 2.27 8.05
N ALA A 28 3.96 3.28 7.63
CA ALA A 28 3.52 4.19 6.57
C ALA A 28 3.50 3.52 5.19
N GLU A 29 4.49 2.69 4.86
CA GLU A 29 4.49 1.96 3.59
C GLU A 29 3.51 0.78 3.61
N PHE A 30 3.30 0.14 4.76
CA PHE A 30 2.26 -0.87 4.90
C PHE A 30 0.87 -0.25 4.71
N ALA A 31 0.58 0.88 5.35
CA ALA A 31 -0.70 1.58 5.17
C ALA A 31 -0.91 2.07 3.74
N PHE A 32 0.14 2.62 3.12
CA PHE A 32 0.11 3.00 1.71
C PHE A 32 -0.27 1.80 0.84
N TYR A 33 0.36 0.64 1.07
CA TYR A 33 0.07 -0.56 0.30
C TYR A 33 -1.32 -1.13 0.58
N LEU A 34 -1.73 -1.14 1.85
CA LEU A 34 -3.05 -1.60 2.29
C LEU A 34 -4.18 -0.79 1.65
N TRP A 35 -4.00 0.53 1.50
CA TRP A 35 -4.93 1.36 0.75
C TRP A 35 -5.14 0.86 -0.69
N PHE A 36 -4.08 0.58 -1.44
CA PHE A 36 -4.21 0.03 -2.80
C PHE A 36 -4.78 -1.39 -2.83
N VAL A 37 -4.50 -2.20 -1.81
CA VAL A 37 -5.11 -3.53 -1.65
C VAL A 37 -6.64 -3.40 -1.50
N TRP A 38 -7.12 -2.50 -0.64
CA TRP A 38 -8.56 -2.26 -0.50
C TRP A 38 -9.19 -1.72 -1.78
N GLN A 39 -8.57 -0.74 -2.44
CA GLN A 39 -9.04 -0.24 -3.74
C GLN A 39 -9.20 -1.38 -4.76
N ARG A 40 -8.24 -2.31 -4.81
CA ARG A 40 -8.25 -3.44 -5.72
C ARG A 40 -9.34 -4.46 -5.39
N LEU A 41 -9.50 -4.78 -4.10
CA LEU A 41 -10.52 -5.74 -3.63
C LEU A 41 -11.95 -5.19 -3.80
N GLU A 42 -12.13 -3.88 -3.61
CA GLU A 42 -13.41 -3.20 -3.80
C GLU A 42 -13.72 -2.90 -5.28
N GLY A 43 -12.81 -3.24 -6.19
CA GLY A 43 -13.01 -3.01 -7.64
C GLY A 43 -13.04 -1.54 -8.03
N ARG A 44 -12.40 -0.65 -7.24
CA ARG A 44 -12.35 0.78 -7.51
C ARG A 44 -11.40 1.12 -8.65
N ASP A 45 -11.66 2.25 -9.30
CA ASP A 45 -10.79 2.78 -10.34
C ASP A 45 -9.37 3.09 -9.83
N PRO A 46 -8.36 3.03 -10.72
CA PRO A 46 -7.02 3.52 -10.44
C PRO A 46 -7.00 4.97 -9.96
N ILE A 47 -6.24 5.22 -8.90
CA ILE A 47 -6.15 6.53 -8.24
C ILE A 47 -5.32 7.48 -9.11
N PRO A 48 -5.82 8.67 -9.47
CA PRO A 48 -5.02 9.64 -10.21
C PRO A 48 -3.78 10.08 -9.41
N SER A 49 -2.72 10.48 -10.12
CA SER A 49 -1.62 11.18 -9.46
C SER A 49 -2.16 12.43 -8.76
N PRO A 50 -1.76 12.71 -7.50
CA PRO A 50 -2.06 13.99 -6.88
C PRO A 50 -1.51 15.13 -7.73
N ASN A 51 -2.23 16.24 -7.74
CA ASN A 51 -1.80 17.46 -8.42
C ASN A 51 -0.63 18.12 -7.67
N GLU A 52 0.21 18.81 -8.42
CA GLU A 52 1.31 19.58 -7.84
C GLU A 52 0.77 20.83 -7.15
N GLY A 53 1.24 21.13 -5.94
CA GLY A 53 0.78 22.28 -5.16
C GLY A 53 -0.65 22.18 -4.61
N ALA A 54 -1.41 21.12 -4.92
CA ALA A 54 -2.77 20.90 -4.44
C ALA A 54 -2.86 19.58 -3.64
N PRO A 55 -2.71 19.64 -2.30
CA PRO A 55 -2.85 18.46 -1.45
C PRO A 55 -4.27 17.86 -1.51
N GLU A 56 -4.36 16.53 -1.54
CA GLU A 56 -5.63 15.81 -1.68
C GLU A 56 -6.16 15.31 -0.32
N ALA A 57 -7.23 15.92 0.18
CA ALA A 57 -7.83 15.57 1.47
C ALA A 57 -8.44 14.15 1.47
N GLY A 58 -9.03 13.73 0.34
CA GLY A 58 -9.55 12.37 0.19
C GLY A 58 -8.45 11.31 0.31
N TYR A 59 -7.27 11.59 -0.24
CA TYR A 59 -6.15 10.65 -0.22
C TYR A 59 -5.56 10.55 1.19
N ALA A 60 -5.45 11.67 1.89
CA ALA A 60 -5.09 11.68 3.30
C ALA A 60 -6.08 10.84 4.12
N SER A 61 -7.39 11.02 3.92
CA SER A 61 -8.43 10.27 4.63
C SER A 61 -8.31 8.76 4.40
N HIS A 62 -8.17 8.32 3.15
CA HIS A 62 -8.02 6.90 2.83
C HIS A 62 -6.71 6.31 3.39
N PHE A 63 -5.60 7.02 3.25
CA PHE A 63 -4.33 6.59 3.81
C PHE A 63 -4.38 6.50 5.34
N LEU A 64 -4.99 7.49 6.01
CA LEU A 64 -5.13 7.50 7.46
C LEU A 64 -6.08 6.40 7.95
N ALA A 65 -7.13 6.07 7.21
CA ALA A 65 -7.97 4.92 7.52
C ALA A 65 -7.15 3.61 7.49
N ALA A 66 -6.32 3.41 6.45
CA ALA A 66 -5.42 2.27 6.36
C ALA A 66 -4.34 2.26 7.45
N TYR A 67 -3.84 3.43 7.82
CA TYR A 67 -2.83 3.58 8.87
C TYR A 67 -3.41 3.27 10.24
N ARG A 68 -4.62 3.76 10.52
CA ARG A 68 -5.36 3.51 11.76
C ARG A 68 -5.81 2.06 11.90
N SER A 69 -6.01 1.31 10.83
CA SER A 69 -6.36 -0.13 10.95
C SER A 69 -5.20 -1.01 11.40
N LEU A 70 -3.96 -0.50 11.49
CA LEU A 70 -2.77 -1.26 11.90
C LEU A 70 -2.60 -1.41 13.43
N ARG A 71 -3.61 -1.03 14.22
CA ARG A 71 -3.49 -0.79 15.66
C ARG A 71 -2.92 -1.98 16.46
N GLY A 72 -1.90 -1.64 17.26
CA GLY A 72 -1.70 -2.07 18.65
C GLY A 72 -1.68 -0.83 19.57
N PRO A 73 -1.75 -0.98 20.91
CA PRO A 73 -2.12 0.09 21.85
C PRO A 73 -1.14 1.28 22.02
N LEU A 74 0.02 1.30 21.37
CA LEU A 74 1.11 2.26 21.66
C LEU A 74 1.76 2.86 20.40
N ALA A 75 1.03 3.03 19.30
CA ALA A 75 1.58 3.66 18.11
C ALA A 75 1.53 5.19 18.21
N ASP A 76 2.70 5.83 18.09
CA ASP A 76 2.87 7.27 17.96
C ASP A 76 2.38 7.72 16.57
N LEU A 77 1.06 7.85 16.43
CA LEU A 77 0.37 8.23 15.19
C LEU A 77 0.48 9.73 14.91
N GLU A 78 0.84 10.53 15.92
CA GLU A 78 0.68 11.97 15.90
C GLU A 78 1.49 12.63 14.79
N ARG A 79 2.73 12.20 14.55
CA ARG A 79 3.58 12.82 13.51
C ARG A 79 3.02 12.59 12.10
N THR A 80 2.53 11.38 11.80
CA THR A 80 1.98 11.05 10.48
C THR A 80 0.62 11.72 10.27
N GLU A 81 -0.22 11.76 11.30
CA GLU A 81 -1.51 12.43 11.25
C GLU A 81 -1.33 13.94 11.07
N ARG A 82 -0.44 14.58 11.85
CA ARG A 82 -0.09 16.01 11.70
C ARG A 82 0.42 16.33 10.29
N ALA A 83 1.27 15.47 9.72
CA ALA A 83 1.81 15.67 8.38
C ALA A 83 0.75 15.59 7.26
N LEU A 84 -0.44 15.05 7.55
CA LEU A 84 -1.52 14.85 6.57
C LEU A 84 -2.76 15.71 6.86
N VAL A 85 -2.74 16.56 7.89
CA VAL A 85 -3.85 17.49 8.23
C VAL A 85 -4.23 18.36 7.03
N GLY A 86 -3.24 18.82 6.26
CA GLY A 86 -3.45 19.63 5.07
C GLY A 86 -3.83 18.84 3.81
N GLY A 87 -3.99 17.52 3.89
CA GLY A 87 -4.14 16.63 2.74
C GLY A 87 -2.82 15.97 2.30
N MET A 88 -2.90 15.01 1.39
CA MET A 88 -1.72 14.31 0.89
C MET A 88 -1.12 15.05 -0.30
N THR A 89 0.12 15.53 -0.18
CA THR A 89 0.85 16.13 -1.29
C THR A 89 1.33 15.08 -2.30
N LYS A 90 1.54 15.52 -3.55
CA LYS A 90 2.18 14.71 -4.59
C LYS A 90 3.53 14.16 -4.16
N ASP A 91 4.39 14.97 -3.55
CA ASP A 91 5.69 14.54 -3.04
C ASP A 91 5.58 13.44 -1.98
N TYR A 92 4.65 13.60 -1.04
CA TYR A 92 4.41 12.59 -0.01
C TYR A 92 3.96 11.26 -0.64
N PHE A 93 2.99 11.30 -1.55
CA PHE A 93 2.51 10.13 -2.28
C PHE A 93 3.64 9.43 -3.05
N MET A 94 4.40 10.20 -3.83
CA MET A 94 5.49 9.68 -4.66
C MET A 94 6.63 9.11 -3.81
N GLN A 95 6.96 9.75 -2.69
CA GLN A 95 7.95 9.26 -1.74
C GLN A 95 7.53 7.91 -1.15
N ARG A 96 6.27 7.76 -0.72
CA ARG A 96 5.76 6.48 -0.18
C ARG A 96 5.78 5.37 -1.22
N ARG A 97 5.34 5.67 -2.45
CA ARG A 97 5.40 4.73 -3.57
C ARG A 97 6.82 4.27 -3.86
N ALA A 98 7.78 5.19 -3.92
CA ALA A 98 9.18 4.89 -4.20
C ALA A 98 9.82 4.04 -3.08
N ARG A 99 9.56 4.36 -1.81
CA ARG A 99 10.05 3.58 -0.67
C ARG A 99 9.47 2.18 -0.63
N LEU A 100 8.16 2.04 -0.91
CA LEU A 100 7.51 0.74 -1.03
C LEU A 100 8.15 -0.08 -2.16
N ARG A 101 8.28 0.49 -3.36
CA ARG A 101 8.91 -0.16 -4.52
C ARG A 101 10.28 -0.73 -4.17
N ARG A 102 11.18 0.10 -3.63
CA ARG A 102 12.54 -0.33 -3.25
C ARG A 102 12.55 -1.52 -2.28
N ARG A 103 11.59 -1.59 -1.36
CA ARG A 103 11.50 -2.70 -0.40
C ARG A 103 11.01 -3.99 -1.05
N LEU A 104 10.04 -3.89 -1.95
CA LEU A 104 9.56 -5.03 -2.73
C LEU A 104 10.69 -5.57 -3.62
N GLU A 105 11.41 -4.69 -4.31
CA GLU A 105 12.55 -5.05 -5.15
C GLU A 105 13.69 -5.70 -4.35
N ALA A 106 14.04 -5.15 -3.19
CA ALA A 106 15.06 -5.73 -2.32
C ALA A 106 14.67 -7.13 -1.84
N ALA A 107 13.38 -7.41 -1.65
CA ALA A 107 12.90 -8.70 -1.15
C ALA A 107 12.64 -9.72 -2.26
N LEU A 108 12.19 -9.30 -3.44
CA LEU A 108 11.66 -10.18 -4.49
C LEU A 108 12.48 -10.17 -5.78
N GLY A 109 13.40 -9.22 -5.96
CA GLY A 109 14.13 -9.02 -7.21
C GLY A 109 13.16 -8.70 -8.36
N GLU A 110 13.34 -9.35 -9.50
CA GLU A 110 12.50 -9.17 -10.70
C GLU A 110 11.03 -9.49 -10.44
N ALA A 111 10.73 -10.43 -9.53
CA ALA A 111 9.35 -10.79 -9.19
C ALA A 111 8.59 -9.67 -8.45
N ALA A 112 9.26 -8.59 -8.03
CA ALA A 112 8.64 -7.46 -7.35
C ALA A 112 7.63 -6.71 -8.23
N GLU A 113 7.82 -6.71 -9.55
CA GLU A 113 7.00 -5.92 -10.48
C GLU A 113 5.50 -6.22 -10.34
N THR A 114 5.14 -7.49 -10.18
CA THR A 114 3.76 -7.95 -10.00
C THR A 114 3.10 -7.41 -8.72
N TYR A 115 3.89 -7.00 -7.73
CA TYR A 115 3.41 -6.51 -6.43
C TYR A 115 3.48 -4.98 -6.32
N HIS A 116 3.99 -4.28 -7.34
CA HIS A 116 4.09 -2.83 -7.33
C HIS A 116 2.72 -2.14 -7.42
N VAL A 117 2.67 -0.93 -6.87
CA VAL A 117 1.66 0.06 -7.26
C VAL A 117 2.05 0.62 -8.62
N ALA A 118 1.51 0.01 -9.67
CA ALA A 118 1.84 0.29 -11.06
C ALA A 118 1.36 1.69 -11.48
N ALA A 119 2.16 2.35 -12.32
CA ALA A 119 1.71 3.55 -13.02
C ALA A 119 0.99 3.13 -14.30
N LEU A 120 -0.24 3.60 -14.48
CA LEU A 120 -1.08 3.33 -15.65
C LEU A 120 -1.29 4.62 -16.45
N GLY A 121 -1.33 4.51 -17.77
CA GLY A 121 -1.48 5.64 -18.67
C GLY A 121 -0.19 6.45 -18.88
N ARG A 122 -0.32 7.66 -19.41
CA ARG A 122 0.78 8.60 -19.70
C ARG A 122 0.56 9.92 -18.97
N ARG A 123 1.64 10.65 -18.70
CA ARG A 123 1.55 12.01 -18.10
C ARG A 123 0.70 12.93 -19.00
N PRO A 124 -0.06 13.88 -18.43
CA PRO A 124 -0.29 14.09 -16.98
C PRO A 124 -1.31 13.13 -16.37
N ASN A 125 -2.04 12.36 -17.17
CA ASN A 125 -3.13 11.46 -16.77
C ASN A 125 -2.64 10.13 -16.16
N THR A 126 -1.49 10.13 -15.48
CA THR A 126 -0.96 8.93 -14.83
C THR A 126 -1.84 8.56 -13.64
N ARG A 127 -2.22 7.29 -13.59
CA ARG A 127 -2.99 6.71 -12.48
C ARG A 127 -2.21 5.58 -11.82
N TYR A 128 -2.60 5.23 -10.61
CA TYR A 128 -1.91 4.24 -9.78
C TYR A 128 -2.87 3.15 -9.32
N ALA A 129 -2.47 1.89 -9.50
CA ALA A 129 -3.24 0.75 -9.05
C ALA A 129 -2.33 -0.45 -8.73
N LEU A 130 -2.82 -1.35 -7.89
CA LEU A 130 -2.29 -2.70 -7.79
C LEU A 130 -2.92 -3.54 -8.91
N THR A 131 -2.09 -4.08 -9.80
CA THR A 131 -2.55 -4.85 -10.98
C THR A 131 -2.71 -6.34 -10.71
N LEU A 132 -2.21 -6.83 -9.57
CA LEU A 132 -2.37 -8.20 -9.12
C LEU A 132 -3.85 -8.61 -9.17
N ASP A 133 -4.13 -9.85 -9.61
CA ASP A 133 -5.49 -10.38 -9.65
C ASP A 133 -6.12 -10.35 -8.26
N ARG A 134 -7.40 -9.95 -8.17
CA ARG A 134 -8.11 -9.89 -6.88
C ARG A 134 -8.16 -11.26 -6.20
N ALA A 135 -8.26 -12.35 -6.96
CA ALA A 135 -8.29 -13.72 -6.45
C ALA A 135 -6.95 -14.16 -5.87
N ALA A 136 -5.85 -13.50 -6.25
CA ALA A 136 -4.53 -13.74 -5.70
C ALA A 136 -4.27 -12.97 -4.39
N ILE A 137 -5.20 -12.10 -3.96
CA ILE A 137 -5.07 -11.27 -2.76
C ILE A 137 -5.95 -11.84 -1.65
N ARG A 138 -5.37 -12.08 -0.48
CA ARG A 138 -6.13 -12.48 0.72
C ARG A 138 -5.57 -11.85 1.98
N PHE A 139 -6.42 -11.68 2.98
CA PHE A 139 -5.96 -11.35 4.33
C PHE A 139 -5.56 -12.63 5.07
N ALA A 140 -4.54 -12.53 5.92
CA ALA A 140 -4.22 -13.60 6.85
C ALA A 140 -5.44 -13.84 7.76
N ALA A 141 -5.83 -15.10 7.92
CA ALA A 141 -6.86 -15.46 8.90
C ALA A 141 -6.43 -14.95 10.29
N ALA A 142 -7.40 -14.56 11.10
CA ALA A 142 -7.13 -14.40 12.52
C ALA A 142 -6.52 -15.72 13.02
N PRO A 143 -5.43 -15.70 13.82
CA PRO A 143 -4.98 -16.93 14.45
C PRO A 143 -6.18 -17.52 15.20
N GLU A 144 -6.47 -18.80 14.97
CA GLU A 144 -7.27 -19.56 15.93
C GLU A 144 -6.60 -19.35 17.28
N ALA A 145 -7.39 -18.91 18.26
CA ALA A 145 -6.91 -18.87 19.63
C ALA A 145 -6.57 -20.31 20.05
N PRO A 146 -5.44 -20.54 20.74
CA PRO A 146 -5.12 -21.85 21.28
C PRO A 146 -6.17 -22.34 22.28
#